data_AF-R1ATL9-F1
#
_entry.id   AF-R1ATL9-F1
#
_cell.length_a   1.000
_cell.length_b   1.000
_cell.length_c   1.000
_cell.angle_alpha   90.00
_cell.angle_beta   90.00
_cell.angle_gamma   90.00
#
_symmetry.space_group_name_H-M   'P 1'
#
loop_
_entity.id
_entity.type
_entity.pdbx_description
1 polymer ?
#
loop_
_entity_poly.entity_id
_entity_poly.type
_entity_poly.pdbx_seq_one_letter_code
_entity_poly.pdbx_strand_id
1 'polypeptide(L)'
;MSGKFRRVFPGGNTSRGFFSYYDYIIEEDANRIFVIKGGPGTGKSSLMKKVAKVMLEKGYDIEYHHCSSDNDSIDGIVIPKLRVAMIDGTAPHVSVS
;
A
#
# COMPACT_ATOMS: atom_id res chain seq x y z
N MET A 1 2.36 12.99 20.06
CA MET A 1 1.20 13.26 19.18
C MET A 1 0.99 12.04 18.30
N SER A 2 -0.27 11.62 18.09
CA SER A 2 -0.59 10.55 17.13
C SER A 2 -0.25 11.00 15.71
N GLY A 3 0.21 10.08 14.86
CA GLY A 3 0.46 10.35 13.45
C GLY A 3 -0.83 10.68 12.70
N LYS A 4 -0.70 11.32 11.55
CA LYS A 4 -1.82 11.60 10.62
C LYS A 4 -1.89 10.54 9.55
N PHE A 5 -3.06 10.37 8.95
CA PHE A 5 -3.19 9.50 7.78
C PHE A 5 -3.84 10.20 6.60
N ARG A 6 -3.47 9.78 5.39
CA ARG A 6 -4.17 10.10 4.14
C ARG A 6 -4.54 8.82 3.41
N ARG A 7 -5.58 8.90 2.58
CA ARG A 7 -6.05 7.78 1.75
C ARG A 7 -5.91 8.17 0.28
N VAL A 8 -5.28 7.30 -0.48
CA VAL A 8 -5.02 7.47 -1.90
C VAL A 8 -5.61 6.27 -2.64
N PHE A 9 -6.16 6.53 -3.82
CA PHE A 9 -6.72 5.53 -4.72
C PHE A 9 -5.81 5.45 -5.95
N PRO A 10 -4.70 4.68 -5.89
CA PRO A 10 -3.69 4.67 -6.93
C PRO A 10 -4.08 3.84 -8.16
N GLY A 11 -5.18 3.08 -8.09
CA GLY A 11 -5.69 2.27 -9.19
C GLY A 11 -7.07 2.76 -9.63
N GLY A 12 -7.27 2.88 -10.94
CA GLY A 12 -8.56 3.23 -11.54
C GLY A 12 -8.84 2.38 -12.78
N ASN A 13 -10.11 2.03 -13.01
CA ASN A 13 -10.52 1.40 -14.26
C ASN A 13 -10.48 2.45 -15.37
N THR A 14 -9.56 2.27 -16.33
CA THR A 14 -9.49 3.12 -17.53
C THR A 14 -9.98 2.34 -18.75
N SER A 15 -10.24 3.04 -19.86
CA SER A 15 -10.57 2.41 -21.16
C SER A 15 -9.46 1.52 -21.73
N ARG A 16 -8.28 1.46 -21.07
CA ARG A 16 -7.13 0.62 -21.43
C ARG A 16 -6.86 -0.53 -20.44
N GLY A 17 -7.76 -0.77 -19.47
CA GLY A 17 -7.60 -1.78 -18.43
C GLY A 17 -7.24 -1.21 -17.05
N PHE A 18 -6.89 -2.10 -16.11
CA PHE A 18 -6.43 -1.73 -14.77
C PHE A 18 -5.07 -1.03 -14.87
N PHE A 19 -5.02 0.24 -14.48
CA PHE A 19 -3.80 1.03 -14.43
C PHE A 19 -3.53 1.38 -12.97
N SER A 20 -2.41 0.91 -12.42
CA SER A 20 -2.02 1.23 -11.05
C SER A 20 -0.78 2.10 -11.05
N TYR A 21 -0.86 3.25 -10.40
CA TYR A 21 0.22 4.19 -10.19
C TYR A 21 1.23 3.69 -9.13
N TYR A 22 1.50 2.38 -9.02
CA TYR A 22 2.44 1.82 -8.03
C TYR A 22 3.83 2.46 -8.11
N ASP A 23 4.28 2.80 -9.31
CA ASP A 23 5.57 3.48 -9.56
C ASP A 23 5.64 4.90 -8.97
N TYR A 24 4.50 5.52 -8.64
CA TYR A 24 4.43 6.83 -7.98
C TYR A 24 4.16 6.74 -6.49
N ILE A 25 3.84 5.54 -5.97
CA ILE A 25 3.59 5.31 -4.55
C ILE A 25 4.91 5.19 -3.80
N ILE A 26 5.92 4.60 -4.45
CA ILE A 26 7.23 4.34 -3.88
C ILE A 26 8.24 5.13 -4.68
N GLU A 27 8.76 6.22 -4.10
CA GLU A 27 9.90 6.94 -4.68
C GLU A 27 11.08 5.97 -4.87
N GLU A 28 11.87 6.15 -5.94
CA GLU A 28 13.01 5.29 -6.28
C GLU A 28 14.03 5.14 -5.14
N ASP A 29 14.03 6.05 -4.17
CA ASP A 29 14.91 6.10 -3.01
C ASP A 29 14.24 5.63 -1.70
N ALA A 30 13.25 4.76 -1.81
CA ALA A 30 12.69 4.05 -0.67
C ALA A 30 13.76 3.26 0.09
N ASN A 31 13.79 3.43 1.42
CA ASN A 31 14.70 2.71 2.30
C ASN A 31 14.39 1.21 2.34
N ARG A 32 13.11 0.84 2.22
CA ARG A 32 12.68 -0.56 2.22
C ARG A 32 11.30 -0.76 1.64
N ILE A 33 11.15 -1.82 0.86
CA ILE A 33 9.87 -2.28 0.32
C ILE A 33 9.60 -3.69 0.81
N PHE A 34 8.43 -3.92 1.41
CA PHE A 34 7.93 -5.24 1.78
C PHE A 34 6.83 -5.67 0.82
N VAL A 35 7.08 -6.74 0.09
CA VAL A 35 6.08 -7.35 -0.80
C VAL A 35 5.39 -8.51 -0.08
N ILE A 36 4.10 -8.39 0.17
CA ILE A 36 3.29 -9.40 0.84
C ILE A 36 2.57 -10.24 -0.22
N LYS A 37 2.98 -11.50 -0.36
CA LYS A 37 2.32 -12.47 -1.25
C LYS A 37 1.34 -13.34 -0.48
N GLY A 38 0.20 -13.63 -1.08
CA GLY A 38 -0.80 -14.55 -0.53
C GLY A 38 -2.06 -14.58 -1.39
N GLY A 39 -2.86 -15.64 -1.28
CA GLY A 39 -4.14 -15.74 -2.00
C GLY A 39 -5.19 -14.72 -1.52
N PRO A 40 -6.33 -14.60 -2.22
CA PRO A 40 -7.50 -13.88 -1.70
C PRO A 40 -7.88 -14.37 -0.30
N GLY A 41 -8.24 -13.46 0.60
CA GLY A 41 -8.68 -13.82 1.96
C GLY A 41 -7.58 -14.23 2.95
N THR A 42 -6.29 -14.26 2.58
CA THR A 42 -5.20 -14.63 3.50
C THR A 42 -4.82 -13.55 4.52
N GLY A 43 -5.58 -12.45 4.60
CA GLY A 43 -5.40 -11.40 5.62
C GLY A 43 -4.32 -10.36 5.33
N LYS A 44 -3.89 -10.20 4.07
CA LYS A 44 -2.84 -9.22 3.67
C LYS A 44 -3.23 -7.77 4.02
N SER A 45 -4.41 -7.34 3.58
CA SER A 45 -5.00 -6.02 3.93
C SER A 45 -5.11 -5.84 5.45
N SER A 46 -5.55 -6.86 6.17
CA SER A 46 -5.63 -6.84 7.63
C SER A 46 -4.27 -6.69 8.31
N LEU A 47 -3.22 -7.35 7.80
CA LEU A 47 -1.84 -7.19 8.30
C LEU A 47 -1.37 -5.75 8.09
N MET A 48 -1.52 -5.21 6.89
CA MET A 48 -1.11 -3.84 6.57
C MET A 48 -1.85 -2.81 7.45
N LYS A 49 -3.16 -2.95 7.64
CA LYS A 49 -3.94 -2.09 8.54
C LYS A 49 -3.45 -2.15 9.99
N LYS A 50 -3.09 -3.34 10.48
CA LYS A 50 -2.53 -3.51 11.83
C LYS A 50 -1.18 -2.79 11.97
N VAL A 51 -0.29 -2.94 11.00
CA VAL A 51 1.01 -2.25 11.00
C VAL A 51 0.81 -0.73 10.96
N ALA A 52 -0.04 -0.24 10.06
CA ALA A 52 -0.36 1.18 9.95
C ALA A 52 -0.90 1.77 11.26
N LYS A 53 -1.82 1.06 11.93
CA LYS A 53 -2.35 1.47 13.25
C LYS A 53 -1.23 1.63 14.28
N VAL A 54 -0.35 0.65 14.41
CA VAL A 54 0.79 0.70 15.34
C VAL A 54 1.74 1.87 15.02
N MET A 55 1.95 2.16 13.73
CA MET A 55 2.80 3.27 13.31
C MET A 55 2.18 4.64 13.60
N LEU A 56 0.86 4.79 13.39
CA LEU A 56 0.11 5.99 13.79
C LEU A 56 0.20 6.24 15.30
N GLU A 57 0.02 5.19 16.11
CA GLU A 57 0.16 5.25 17.58
C GLU A 57 1.58 5.69 18.00
N LYS A 58 2.60 5.32 17.22
CA LYS A 58 4.00 5.75 17.40
C LYS A 58 4.30 7.15 16.88
N GLY A 59 3.32 7.85 16.31
CA GLY A 59 3.49 9.22 15.79
C GLY A 59 4.03 9.29 14.36
N TYR A 60 3.99 8.19 13.60
CA TYR A 60 4.35 8.19 12.18
C TYR A 60 3.12 8.44 11.31
N ASP A 61 3.29 9.27 10.28
CA ASP A 61 2.26 9.46 9.29
C ASP A 61 2.14 8.25 8.36
N ILE A 62 0.92 7.95 7.93
CA ILE A 62 0.61 6.84 7.04
C ILE A 62 -0.14 7.32 5.80
N GLU A 63 0.23 6.74 4.67
CA GLU A 63 -0.57 6.78 3.45
C GLU A 63 -1.14 5.40 3.17
N TYR A 64 -2.46 5.32 3.03
CA TYR A 64 -3.16 4.10 2.67
C TYR A 64 -3.45 4.10 1.17
N HIS A 65 -3.18 2.97 0.52
CA HIS A 65 -3.47 2.73 -0.88
C HIS A 65 -4.60 1.72 -0.99
N HIS A 66 -5.76 2.18 -1.45
CA HIS A 66 -6.96 1.34 -1.55
C HIS A 66 -6.93 0.45 -2.79
N CYS A 67 -7.51 -0.74 -2.64
CA CYS A 67 -7.73 -1.65 -3.76
C CYS A 67 -8.86 -1.11 -4.65
N SER A 68 -8.68 -1.15 -5.97
CA SER A 68 -9.71 -0.72 -6.92
C SER A 68 -10.91 -1.66 -6.98
N SER A 69 -10.72 -2.93 -6.59
CA SER A 69 -11.70 -4.00 -6.71
C SER A 69 -12.48 -4.24 -5.41
N ASP A 70 -11.98 -3.70 -4.29
CA ASP A 70 -12.61 -3.77 -2.98
C ASP A 70 -12.28 -2.48 -2.21
N ASN A 71 -13.28 -1.60 -2.07
CA ASN A 71 -13.14 -0.32 -1.40
C ASN A 71 -12.68 -0.43 0.06
N ASP A 72 -13.03 -1.54 0.73
CA ASP A 72 -12.64 -1.77 2.11
C ASP A 72 -11.26 -2.40 2.23
N SER A 73 -10.68 -2.93 1.13
CA SER A 73 -9.32 -3.46 1.11
C SER A 73 -8.27 -2.41 0.79
N ILE A 74 -7.05 -2.63 1.29
CA ILE A 74 -5.88 -1.85 0.95
C ILE A 74 -4.86 -2.76 0.26
N ASP A 75 -4.26 -2.26 -0.81
CA ASP A 75 -3.19 -2.91 -1.56
C ASP A 75 -1.81 -2.43 -1.11
N GLY A 76 -1.76 -1.36 -0.31
CA GLY A 76 -0.49 -0.90 0.24
C GLY A 76 -0.61 0.14 1.34
N ILE A 77 0.50 0.32 2.05
CA ILE A 77 0.74 1.45 2.94
C ILE A 77 2.14 2.02 2.72
N VAL A 78 2.28 3.33 2.89
CA VAL A 78 3.58 4.02 2.93
C VAL A 78 3.74 4.74 4.26
N ILE A 79 4.96 4.69 4.81
CA ILE A 79 5.40 5.41 5.99
C ILE A 79 6.43 6.47 5.53
N PRO A 80 6.00 7.70 5.16
CA PRO A 80 6.85 8.63 4.43
C PRO A 80 8.14 8.99 5.19
N LYS A 81 8.02 9.24 6.49
CA LYS A 81 9.17 9.57 7.35
C LYS A 81 10.24 8.47 7.39
N LEU A 82 9.84 7.20 7.23
CA LEU A 82 10.77 6.07 7.22
C LEU A 82 11.19 5.69 5.79
N ARG A 83 10.52 6.22 4.76
CA ARG A 83 10.63 5.80 3.36
C ARG A 83 10.44 4.29 3.21
N VAL A 84 9.46 3.76 3.94
CA VAL A 84 9.12 2.33 3.94
C VAL A 84 7.74 2.14 3.33
N ALA A 85 7.62 1.15 2.44
CA ALA A 85 6.36 0.75 1.85
C ALA A 85 6.07 -0.73 2.12
N MET A 86 4.79 -1.06 2.28
CA MET A 86 4.28 -2.43 2.27
C MET A 86 3.23 -2.54 1.17
N ILE A 87 3.36 -3.52 0.28
CA ILE A 87 2.47 -3.67 -0.87
C ILE A 87 2.02 -5.12 -1.06
N ASP A 88 0.83 -5.30 -1.60
CA ASP A 88 0.30 -6.58 -2.05
C ASP A 88 1.00 -7.01 -3.34
N GLY A 89 1.66 -8.18 -3.30
CA GLY A 89 2.35 -8.78 -4.45
C GLY A 89 1.53 -9.84 -5.19
N THR A 90 0.21 -9.88 -5.02
CA THR A 90 -0.67 -10.78 -5.79
C THR A 90 -0.64 -10.40 -7.28
N ALA A 91 -0.57 -11.39 -8.18
CA ALA A 91 -0.53 -11.15 -9.63
C ALA A 91 -1.74 -10.29 -10.10
N PRO A 92 -1.56 -9.36 -11.07
CA PRO A 92 -0.51 -9.29 -12.08
C PRO A 92 0.67 -8.36 -11.70
N HIS A 93 0.89 -8.04 -10.42
CA HIS A 93 1.91 -7.06 -9.99
C HIS A 93 3.34 -7.62 -9.95
N VAL A 94 3.78 -8.19 -11.08
CA VAL A 94 5.19 -8.52 -11.33
C VAL A 94 5.76 -7.46 -12.28
N SER A 95 6.24 -6.36 -11.71
CA SER A 95 7.33 -5.60 -12.33
C SER A 95 8.60 -6.03 -11.59
N VAL A 96 9.23 -7.09 -12.09
CA VAL A 96 10.65 -7.35 -11.82
C VAL A 96 11.41 -6.63 -12.92
N SER A 97 12.31 -5.73 -12.50
CA SER A 97 13.48 -5.16 -13.21
C SER A 97 13.38 -4.94 -14.72
#